data_AF-A0A1V2B199-F1
#
_entry.id   AF-A0A1V2B199-F1
#
_cell.length_a   1.000
_cell.length_b   1.000
_cell.length_c   1.000
_cell.angle_alpha   90.00
_cell.angle_beta   90.00
_cell.angle_gamma   90.00
#
_symmetry.space_group_name_H-M   'P 1'
#
loop_
_entity.id
_entity.type
_entity.pdbx_description
1 polymer ?
#
loop_
_entity_poly.entity_id
_entity_poly.type
_entity_poly.pdbx_seq_one_letter_code
_entity_poly.pdbx_strand_id
1 'polypeptide(L)'
;MANKEIVVSGIRSTGFLHLGNYFGAIRNYVKMQEAYNCYFFVADWHSLTTHPDPKDLRGNVYRVLAENIASGLDPEKVALYVQSDIPEIAELYLLLNMLAYKGELEKVPTFKDKVRLNPDNVNAGLLTYPVLMSADILVHRGVKVPVGKDQEQHLEMARNYAQRFNKRYGQLFPEPVPFNFGDDLIRIPSLDGNGKMSKSENQMATLYLSDSDELIMKKLKGAKSATGTDEGEGMPEAVANLFSLMEQVSTPDVIAHFMKTFEDGTIRYGDMKKQLGEDMVKFIAPIREKAKSLQEDPAYLNKIMRHGAEKARESAAQTLQQARKLIGINYY
;
A
#
# COMPACT_ATOMS: atom_id res chain seq x y z
N MET A 1 -19.20 5.67 -23.35
CA MET A 1 -18.94 5.31 -21.94
C MET A 1 -18.22 6.48 -21.32
N ALA A 2 -18.66 6.98 -20.16
CA ALA A 2 -17.95 8.07 -19.49
C ALA A 2 -16.50 7.64 -19.24
N ASN A 3 -15.53 8.49 -19.62
CA ASN A 3 -14.12 8.18 -19.49
C ASN A 3 -13.79 8.14 -17.99
N LYS A 4 -13.60 6.93 -17.42
CA LYS A 4 -13.28 6.77 -16.00
C LYS A 4 -11.95 7.48 -15.70
N GLU A 5 -11.91 8.19 -14.58
CA GLU A 5 -10.67 8.80 -14.10
C GLU A 5 -9.60 7.75 -13.80
N ILE A 6 -8.34 8.16 -13.89
CA ILE A 6 -7.19 7.27 -13.71
C ILE A 6 -6.69 7.34 -12.27
N VAL A 7 -6.64 6.18 -11.63
CA VAL A 7 -6.06 5.98 -10.30
C VAL A 7 -4.74 5.24 -10.44
N VAL A 8 -3.68 5.77 -9.81
CA VAL A 8 -2.36 5.11 -9.77
C VAL A 8 -1.97 4.86 -8.31
N SER A 9 -1.52 3.65 -7.98
CA SER A 9 -1.00 3.34 -6.65
C SER A 9 0.16 2.34 -6.71
N GLY A 10 1.24 2.66 -6.00
CA GLY A 10 2.43 1.81 -5.90
C GLY A 10 2.44 1.05 -4.58
N ILE A 11 2.77 -0.24 -4.65
CA ILE A 11 2.86 -1.17 -3.54
C ILE A 11 4.33 -1.59 -3.42
N ARG A 12 4.97 -1.26 -2.29
CA ARG A 12 6.38 -1.65 -2.08
C ARG A 12 6.51 -3.18 -2.06
N SER A 13 7.52 -3.70 -2.75
CA SER A 13 7.85 -5.14 -2.80
C SER A 13 8.55 -5.62 -1.53
N THR A 14 8.24 -5.06 -0.36
CA THR A 14 8.92 -5.39 0.91
C THR A 14 7.95 -5.76 2.02
N GLY A 15 8.37 -6.77 2.80
CA GLY A 15 7.62 -7.32 3.92
C GLY A 15 6.38 -8.12 3.51
N PHE A 16 5.61 -8.51 4.52
CA PHE A 16 4.35 -9.23 4.40
C PHE A 16 3.19 -8.24 4.56
N LEU A 17 2.09 -8.41 3.80
CA LEU A 17 0.89 -7.62 4.05
C LEU A 17 0.28 -8.02 5.41
N HIS A 18 -0.14 -7.01 6.16
CA HIS A 18 -0.82 -7.16 7.43
C HIS A 18 -2.23 -6.58 7.39
N LEU A 19 -2.99 -6.83 8.45
CA LEU A 19 -4.38 -6.43 8.58
C LEU A 19 -4.59 -4.91 8.37
N GLY A 20 -3.66 -4.10 8.89
CA GLY A 20 -3.61 -2.66 8.62
C GLY A 20 -3.48 -2.29 7.13
N ASN A 21 -2.76 -3.05 6.31
CA ASN A 21 -2.71 -2.82 4.86
C ASN A 21 -4.04 -3.20 4.20
N TYR A 22 -4.66 -4.31 4.65
CA TYR A 22 -5.91 -4.79 4.11
C TYR A 22 -7.04 -3.77 4.28
N PHE A 23 -7.31 -3.35 5.52
CA PHE A 23 -8.40 -2.41 5.81
C PHE A 23 -8.05 -0.97 5.47
N GLY A 24 -6.77 -0.59 5.53
CA GLY A 24 -6.33 0.77 5.23
C GLY A 24 -6.16 1.08 3.74
N ALA A 25 -5.93 0.08 2.88
CA ALA A 25 -5.64 0.32 1.47
C ALA A 25 -6.32 -0.69 0.54
N ILE A 26 -6.12 -2.00 0.75
CA ILE A 26 -6.51 -3.01 -0.23
C ILE A 26 -8.02 -3.05 -0.42
N ARG A 27 -8.80 -2.96 0.66
CA ARG A 27 -10.27 -2.86 0.59
C ARG A 27 -10.73 -1.69 -0.29
N ASN A 28 -10.01 -0.58 -0.26
CA ASN A 28 -10.29 0.57 -1.10
C ASN A 28 -9.90 0.32 -2.56
N TYR A 29 -8.78 -0.35 -2.83
CA TYR A 29 -8.41 -0.77 -4.19
C TYR A 29 -9.48 -1.66 -4.84
N VAL A 30 -10.03 -2.62 -4.08
CA VAL A 30 -11.12 -3.51 -4.54
C VAL A 30 -12.42 -2.75 -4.86
N LYS A 31 -12.68 -1.61 -4.22
CA LYS A 31 -13.80 -0.75 -4.60
C LYS A 31 -13.44 0.14 -5.79
N MET A 32 -12.21 0.65 -5.84
CA MET A 32 -11.72 1.52 -6.91
C MET A 32 -11.74 0.83 -8.28
N GLN A 33 -11.38 -0.46 -8.37
CA GLN A 33 -11.35 -1.20 -9.64
C GLN A 33 -12.71 -1.24 -10.36
N GLU A 34 -13.84 -1.05 -9.66
CA GLU A 34 -15.16 -0.98 -10.27
C GLU A 34 -15.45 0.41 -10.86
N ALA A 35 -14.96 1.47 -10.22
CA ALA A 35 -15.31 2.86 -10.52
C ALA A 35 -14.27 3.62 -11.37
N TYR A 36 -13.01 3.17 -11.37
CA TYR A 36 -11.87 3.89 -11.96
C TYR A 36 -11.06 3.03 -12.93
N ASN A 37 -10.23 3.68 -13.74
CA ASN A 37 -9.16 3.01 -14.49
C ASN A 37 -7.94 2.91 -13.58
N CYS A 38 -7.68 1.73 -13.02
CA CYS A 38 -6.66 1.53 -12.00
C CYS A 38 -5.35 0.96 -12.57
N TYR A 39 -4.25 1.64 -12.26
CA TYR A 39 -2.88 1.16 -12.46
C TYR A 39 -2.27 0.91 -11.08
N PHE A 40 -2.12 -0.36 -10.73
CA PHE A 40 -1.53 -0.79 -9.47
C PHE A 40 -0.25 -1.54 -9.76
N PHE A 41 0.83 -1.16 -9.07
CA PHE A 41 2.14 -1.73 -9.39
C PHE A 41 2.94 -2.13 -8.18
N VAL A 42 3.76 -3.16 -8.36
CA VAL A 42 4.75 -3.57 -7.37
C VAL A 42 6.03 -2.78 -7.64
N ALA A 43 6.39 -1.91 -6.69
CA ALA A 43 7.49 -0.96 -6.77
C ALA A 43 8.84 -1.62 -6.39
N ASP A 44 9.41 -2.36 -7.33
CA ASP A 44 10.66 -3.10 -7.13
C ASP A 44 11.91 -2.20 -7.24
N TRP A 45 11.97 -1.27 -8.19
CA TRP A 45 13.08 -0.28 -8.24
C TRP A 45 13.15 0.60 -7.00
N HIS A 46 12.00 1.07 -6.47
CA HIS A 46 11.97 1.83 -5.22
C HIS A 46 12.57 1.07 -4.04
N SER A 47 12.40 -0.25 -4.01
CA SER A 47 12.91 -1.10 -2.93
C SER A 47 14.44 -1.16 -2.92
N LEU A 48 15.10 -0.99 -4.07
CA LEU A 48 16.56 -0.95 -4.19
C LEU A 48 17.19 0.30 -3.55
N THR A 49 16.42 1.38 -3.36
CA THR A 49 16.94 2.61 -2.74
C THR A 49 17.31 2.45 -1.27
N THR A 50 16.61 1.54 -0.57
CA THR A 50 16.83 1.25 0.86
C THR A 50 17.30 -0.18 1.13
N HIS A 51 17.12 -1.11 0.18
CA HIS A 51 17.55 -2.50 0.26
C HIS A 51 18.31 -2.87 -1.03
N PRO A 52 19.60 -2.52 -1.13
CA PRO A 52 20.37 -2.69 -2.37
C PRO A 52 20.66 -4.16 -2.73
N ASP A 53 20.63 -5.08 -1.75
CA ASP A 53 20.77 -6.52 -1.96
C ASP A 53 19.51 -7.28 -1.47
N PRO A 54 18.41 -7.25 -2.25
CA PRO A 54 17.24 -8.03 -1.92
C PRO A 54 17.51 -9.49 -2.28
N LYS A 55 18.01 -10.26 -1.30
CA LYS A 55 18.29 -11.70 -1.41
C LYS A 55 17.18 -12.52 -2.12
N ASP A 56 15.93 -12.05 -2.06
CA ASP A 56 14.79 -12.64 -2.75
C ASP A 56 13.79 -11.58 -3.26
N LEU A 57 14.22 -10.68 -4.16
CA LEU A 57 13.30 -9.69 -4.76
C LEU A 57 12.14 -10.36 -5.50
N ARG A 58 12.42 -11.44 -6.22
CA ARG A 58 11.43 -12.17 -7.00
C ARG A 58 10.34 -12.77 -6.13
N GLY A 59 10.71 -13.49 -5.07
CA GLY A 59 9.75 -14.07 -4.13
C GLY A 59 8.92 -13.00 -3.43
N ASN A 60 9.53 -11.84 -3.10
CA ASN A 60 8.78 -10.72 -2.55
C ASN A 60 7.74 -10.14 -3.52
N VAL A 61 8.11 -9.96 -4.79
CA VAL A 61 7.17 -9.49 -5.83
C VAL A 61 6.01 -10.46 -5.99
N TYR A 62 6.31 -11.76 -6.12
CA TYR A 62 5.31 -12.80 -6.30
C TYR A 62 4.36 -12.87 -5.10
N ARG A 63 4.90 -12.77 -3.88
CA ARG A 63 4.10 -12.72 -2.65
C ARG A 63 3.18 -11.50 -2.64
N VAL A 64 3.69 -10.31 -2.91
CA VAL A 64 2.86 -9.08 -2.90
C VAL A 64 1.74 -9.16 -3.94
N LEU A 65 2.02 -9.65 -5.15
CA LEU A 65 0.98 -9.87 -6.17
C LEU A 65 -0.07 -10.86 -5.69
N ALA A 66 0.35 -12.03 -5.21
CA ALA A 66 -0.54 -13.06 -4.73
C ALA A 66 -1.41 -12.60 -3.57
N GLU A 67 -0.84 -11.89 -2.58
CA GLU A 67 -1.58 -11.35 -1.44
C GLU A 67 -2.61 -10.28 -1.87
N ASN A 68 -2.29 -9.41 -2.84
CA ASN A 68 -3.26 -8.44 -3.36
C ASN A 68 -4.42 -9.09 -4.13
N ILE A 69 -4.11 -10.08 -4.99
CA ILE A 69 -5.14 -10.82 -5.74
C ILE A 69 -6.01 -11.65 -4.79
N ALA A 70 -5.38 -12.27 -3.78
CA ALA A 70 -6.08 -13.03 -2.76
C ALA A 70 -7.03 -12.15 -1.94
N SER A 71 -6.63 -10.91 -1.68
CA SER A 71 -7.42 -9.90 -0.98
C SER A 71 -8.55 -9.26 -1.82
N GLY A 72 -8.73 -9.69 -3.07
CA GLY A 72 -9.88 -9.33 -3.91
C GLY A 72 -9.57 -8.44 -5.12
N LEU A 73 -8.30 -8.08 -5.33
CA LEU A 73 -7.90 -7.34 -6.53
C LEU A 73 -8.05 -8.25 -7.77
N ASP A 74 -8.75 -7.75 -8.79
CA ASP A 74 -9.03 -8.50 -10.01
C ASP A 74 -8.10 -8.04 -11.15
N PRO A 75 -7.11 -8.85 -11.56
CA PRO A 75 -6.17 -8.49 -12.62
C PRO A 75 -6.81 -8.33 -14.01
N GLU A 76 -8.04 -8.78 -14.20
CA GLU A 76 -8.77 -8.50 -15.44
C GLU A 76 -9.35 -7.09 -15.45
N LYS A 77 -9.70 -6.54 -14.28
CA LYS A 77 -10.27 -5.19 -14.14
C LYS A 77 -9.24 -4.07 -14.06
N VAL A 78 -8.04 -4.38 -13.58
CA VAL A 78 -6.97 -3.39 -13.37
C VAL A 78 -5.73 -3.71 -14.22
N ALA A 79 -4.84 -2.73 -14.38
CA ALA A 79 -3.46 -3.02 -14.78
C ALA A 79 -2.64 -3.30 -13.52
N LEU A 80 -2.36 -4.58 -13.24
CA LEU A 80 -1.51 -5.02 -12.13
C LEU A 80 -0.15 -5.48 -12.66
N TYR A 81 0.91 -4.71 -12.43
CA TYR A 81 2.22 -4.92 -13.05
C TYR A 81 3.39 -4.73 -12.08
N VAL A 82 4.61 -5.07 -12.51
CA VAL A 82 5.85 -4.80 -11.78
C VAL A 82 6.48 -3.53 -12.37
N GLN A 83 6.99 -2.63 -11.53
CA GLN A 83 7.54 -1.35 -11.96
C GLN A 83 8.62 -1.52 -13.04
N SER A 84 9.54 -2.47 -12.84
CA SER A 84 10.62 -2.76 -13.79
C SER A 84 10.19 -3.33 -15.14
N ASP A 85 8.95 -3.82 -15.29
CA ASP A 85 8.41 -4.31 -16.57
C ASP A 85 7.99 -3.16 -17.51
N ILE A 86 7.99 -1.90 -17.03
CA ILE A 86 7.57 -0.72 -17.78
C ILE A 86 8.79 0.18 -18.05
N PRO A 87 9.59 -0.07 -19.10
CA PRO A 87 10.79 0.70 -19.38
C PRO A 87 10.51 2.19 -19.67
N GLU A 88 9.30 2.53 -20.07
CA GLU A 88 8.85 3.91 -20.29
C GLU A 88 8.92 4.76 -19.01
N ILE A 89 8.82 4.14 -17.82
CA ILE A 89 9.01 4.81 -16.52
C ILE A 89 10.44 5.31 -16.40
N ALA A 90 11.43 4.50 -16.76
CA ALA A 90 12.85 4.87 -16.64
C ALA A 90 13.18 6.07 -17.54
N GLU A 91 12.61 6.11 -18.74
CA GLU A 91 12.79 7.24 -19.65
C GLU A 91 12.07 8.49 -19.15
N LEU A 92 10.81 8.38 -18.71
CA LEU A 92 10.11 9.54 -18.16
C LEU A 92 10.84 10.06 -16.91
N TYR A 93 11.35 9.17 -16.06
CA TYR A 93 12.18 9.53 -14.92
C TYR A 93 13.43 10.32 -15.36
N LEU A 94 14.14 9.91 -16.41
CA LEU A 94 15.25 10.68 -17.00
C LEU A 94 14.80 12.09 -17.41
N LEU A 95 13.68 12.20 -18.14
CA LEU A 95 13.16 13.48 -18.61
C LEU A 95 12.74 14.40 -17.44
N LEU A 96 12.11 13.86 -16.41
CA LEU A 96 11.71 14.62 -15.22
C LEU A 96 12.90 15.06 -14.38
N ASN A 97 14.01 14.32 -14.36
CA ASN A 97 15.24 14.75 -13.67
C ASN A 97 15.81 16.05 -14.26
N MET A 98 15.58 16.34 -15.55
CA MET A 98 15.96 17.63 -16.16
C MET A 98 15.12 18.82 -15.66
N LEU A 99 14.07 18.54 -14.89
CA LEU A 99 13.20 19.53 -14.23
C LEU A 99 13.32 19.49 -12.69
N ALA A 100 14.16 18.60 -12.15
CA ALA A 100 14.36 18.42 -10.72
C ALA A 100 15.59 19.20 -10.25
N TYR A 101 15.42 19.99 -9.19
CA TYR A 101 16.53 20.74 -8.60
C TYR A 101 17.12 19.99 -7.40
N LYS A 102 18.45 19.90 -7.30
CA LYS A 102 19.11 19.25 -6.16
C LYS A 102 18.62 19.78 -4.80
N GLY A 103 18.49 21.10 -4.67
CA GLY A 103 18.10 21.73 -3.42
C GLY A 103 16.65 21.48 -2.96
N GLU A 104 15.73 21.11 -3.85
CA GLU A 104 14.38 20.65 -3.43
C GLU A 104 14.41 19.19 -2.97
N LEU A 105 15.20 18.34 -3.64
CA LEU A 105 15.32 16.92 -3.31
C LEU A 105 15.96 16.72 -1.92
N GLU A 106 17.03 17.47 -1.62
CA GLU A 106 17.70 17.43 -0.31
C GLU A 106 16.82 17.94 0.84
N LYS A 107 15.75 18.68 0.54
CA LYS A 107 14.84 19.23 1.55
C LYS A 107 13.70 18.31 1.93
N VAL A 108 13.48 17.21 1.21
CA VAL A 108 12.39 16.26 1.49
C VAL A 108 12.59 15.60 2.87
N PRO A 109 11.70 15.81 3.87
CA PRO A 109 11.76 15.13 5.17
C PRO A 109 12.09 13.64 5.11
N THR A 110 11.39 12.86 4.28
CA THR A 110 11.59 11.42 4.16
C THR A 110 13.00 11.05 3.68
N PHE A 111 13.62 11.88 2.84
CA PHE A 111 15.04 11.72 2.47
C PHE A 111 15.93 11.94 3.69
N LYS A 112 15.74 13.04 4.42
CA LYS A 112 16.53 13.36 5.63
C LYS A 112 16.40 12.28 6.69
N ASP A 113 15.22 11.73 6.90
CA ASP A 113 14.99 10.68 7.88
C ASP A 113 15.67 9.37 7.47
N LYS A 114 15.58 8.98 6.19
CA LYS A 114 16.31 7.80 5.67
C LYS A 114 17.83 7.97 5.75
N VAL A 115 18.36 9.16 5.49
CA VAL A 115 19.79 9.50 5.65
C VAL A 115 20.21 9.36 7.12
N ARG A 116 19.40 9.85 8.07
CA ARG A 116 19.69 9.72 9.51
C ARG A 116 19.71 8.26 9.96
N LEU A 117 18.82 7.43 9.42
CA LEU A 117 18.72 6.01 9.75
C LEU A 117 19.84 5.18 9.11
N ASN A 118 20.33 5.56 7.92
CA ASN A 118 21.38 4.85 7.19
C ASN A 118 22.40 5.83 6.58
N PRO A 119 23.22 6.51 7.40
CA PRO A 119 24.13 7.56 6.93
C PRO A 119 25.19 7.09 5.93
N ASP A 120 25.56 5.81 5.98
CA ASP A 120 26.56 5.22 5.09
C ASP A 120 25.98 4.78 3.73
N ASN A 121 24.67 4.86 3.53
CA ASN A 121 23.98 4.45 2.30
C ASN A 121 23.12 5.56 1.71
N VAL A 122 23.74 6.72 1.44
CA VAL A 122 23.10 7.85 0.75
C VAL A 122 23.42 7.81 -0.73
N ASN A 123 22.73 6.94 -1.46
CA ASN A 123 22.90 6.79 -2.91
C ASN A 123 22.05 7.78 -3.72
N ALA A 124 22.40 8.00 -4.99
CA ALA A 124 21.66 8.91 -5.86
C ALA A 124 20.19 8.51 -6.02
N GLY A 125 19.88 7.21 -6.07
CA GLY A 125 18.51 6.70 -6.13
C GLY A 125 17.68 7.11 -4.91
N LEU A 126 18.27 7.11 -3.71
CA LEU A 126 17.62 7.61 -2.50
C LEU A 126 17.38 9.12 -2.53
N LEU A 127 18.19 9.91 -3.25
CA LEU A 127 17.93 11.34 -3.43
C LEU A 127 16.83 11.60 -4.45
N THR A 128 16.81 10.84 -5.54
CA THR A 128 15.95 11.09 -6.71
C THR A 128 14.69 10.22 -6.75
N TYR A 129 14.46 9.31 -5.79
CA TYR A 129 13.24 8.49 -5.76
C TYR A 129 11.92 9.30 -5.76
N PRO A 130 11.83 10.55 -5.25
CA PRO A 130 10.59 11.32 -5.41
C PRO A 130 10.31 11.66 -6.88
N VAL A 131 11.35 11.83 -7.70
CA VAL A 131 11.24 12.01 -9.15
C VAL A 131 10.80 10.70 -9.81
N LEU A 132 11.33 9.56 -9.36
CA LEU A 132 10.89 8.24 -9.83
C LEU A 132 9.41 7.99 -9.51
N MET A 133 8.97 8.30 -8.28
CA MET A 133 7.57 8.22 -7.88
C MET A 133 6.67 9.13 -8.72
N SER A 134 7.17 10.32 -9.08
CA SER A 134 6.46 11.23 -9.97
C SER A 134 6.34 10.65 -11.38
N ALA A 135 7.39 9.99 -11.89
CA ALA A 135 7.34 9.28 -13.17
C ALA A 135 6.30 8.15 -13.13
N ASP A 136 6.26 7.35 -12.06
CA ASP A 136 5.28 6.27 -11.90
C ASP A 136 3.83 6.77 -11.98
N ILE A 137 3.54 7.95 -11.41
CA ILE A 137 2.20 8.57 -11.42
C ILE A 137 1.90 9.17 -12.81
N LEU A 138 2.83 9.96 -13.34
CA LEU A 138 2.60 10.76 -14.53
C LEU A 138 2.65 9.96 -15.83
N VAL A 139 3.36 8.82 -15.87
CA VAL A 139 3.43 7.95 -17.06
C VAL A 139 2.06 7.45 -17.48
N HIS A 140 1.15 7.26 -16.53
CA HIS A 140 -0.25 6.89 -16.78
C HIS A 140 -1.21 8.08 -16.81
N ARG A 141 -0.68 9.32 -16.70
CA ARG A 141 -1.49 10.53 -16.52
C ARG A 141 -2.47 10.39 -15.35
N GLY A 142 -1.98 9.83 -14.24
CA GLY A 142 -2.77 9.60 -13.03
C GLY A 142 -3.31 10.92 -12.47
N VAL A 143 -4.63 10.98 -12.26
CA VAL A 143 -5.31 12.14 -11.64
C VAL A 143 -5.53 11.92 -10.15
N LYS A 144 -5.72 10.67 -9.73
CA LYS A 144 -6.03 10.28 -8.35
C LYS A 144 -4.97 9.34 -7.82
N VAL A 145 -4.36 9.68 -6.68
CA VAL A 145 -3.31 8.86 -6.06
C VAL A 145 -3.67 8.56 -4.61
N PRO A 146 -3.94 7.29 -4.26
CA PRO A 146 -4.16 6.89 -2.88
C PRO A 146 -2.86 6.95 -2.10
N VAL A 147 -2.76 7.93 -1.21
CA VAL A 147 -1.57 8.17 -0.39
C VAL A 147 -1.95 8.43 1.06
N GLY A 148 -1.10 7.98 1.98
CA GLY A 148 -1.15 8.40 3.38
C GLY A 148 -0.64 9.83 3.55
N LYS A 149 -0.95 10.44 4.70
CA LYS A 149 -0.50 11.80 5.07
C LYS A 149 1.02 11.97 4.97
N ASP A 150 1.77 10.92 5.26
CA ASP A 150 3.24 10.87 5.21
C ASP A 150 3.82 10.96 3.78
N GLN A 151 2.98 10.74 2.76
CA GLN A 151 3.38 10.75 1.34
C GLN A 151 2.84 11.98 0.58
N GLU A 152 2.12 12.89 1.25
CA GLU A 152 1.57 14.11 0.64
C GLU A 152 2.65 14.97 -0.03
N GLN A 153 3.84 15.04 0.57
CA GLN A 153 4.95 15.78 -0.03
C GLN A 153 5.40 15.19 -1.37
N HIS A 154 5.46 13.87 -1.51
CA HIS A 154 5.83 13.25 -2.78
C HIS A 154 4.78 13.52 -3.86
N LEU A 155 3.50 13.55 -3.47
CA LEU A 155 2.43 13.92 -4.38
C LEU A 155 2.49 15.39 -4.81
N GLU A 156 2.84 16.29 -3.88
CA GLU A 156 3.11 17.70 -4.19
C GLU A 156 4.25 17.84 -5.22
N MET A 157 5.31 17.04 -5.08
CA MET A 157 6.39 17.02 -6.04
C MET A 157 5.93 16.54 -7.42
N ALA A 158 5.12 15.49 -7.49
CA ALA A 158 4.55 15.02 -8.75
C ALA A 158 3.73 16.13 -9.44
N ARG A 159 2.93 16.89 -8.68
CA ARG A 159 2.20 18.06 -9.18
C ARG A 159 3.12 19.17 -9.69
N ASN A 160 4.17 19.50 -8.93
CA ASN A 160 5.17 20.48 -9.34
C ASN A 160 5.88 20.07 -10.64
N TYR A 161 6.22 18.78 -10.80
CA TYR A 161 6.83 18.29 -12.03
C TYR A 161 5.86 18.31 -13.22
N ALA A 162 4.59 17.96 -13.03
CA ALA A 162 3.55 18.11 -14.04
C ALA A 162 3.44 19.59 -14.49
N GLN A 163 3.33 20.53 -13.55
CA GLN A 163 3.27 21.97 -13.84
C GLN A 163 4.51 22.49 -14.56
N ARG A 164 5.71 22.12 -14.12
CA ARG A 164 6.97 22.53 -14.75
C ARG A 164 7.09 21.99 -16.17
N PHE A 165 6.74 20.72 -16.37
CA PHE A 165 6.72 20.12 -17.70
C PHE A 165 5.74 20.86 -18.60
N ASN A 166 4.49 21.03 -18.15
CA ASN A 166 3.44 21.67 -18.93
C ASN A 166 3.79 23.10 -19.32
N LYS A 167 4.35 23.88 -18.37
CA LYS A 167 4.78 25.26 -18.61
C LYS A 167 5.93 25.34 -19.60
N ARG A 168 6.86 24.37 -19.59
CA ARG A 168 8.07 24.41 -20.42
C ARG A 168 7.85 23.84 -21.83
N TYR A 169 7.12 22.73 -21.94
CA TYR A 169 7.02 21.96 -23.19
C TYR A 169 5.61 21.94 -23.79
N GLY A 170 4.57 22.23 -23.00
CA GLY A 170 3.17 22.21 -23.42
C GLY A 170 2.32 21.23 -22.60
N GLN A 171 1.00 21.40 -22.64
CA GLN A 171 0.06 20.68 -21.78
C GLN A 171 0.03 19.18 -22.10
N LEU A 172 0.44 18.35 -21.14
CA LEU A 172 0.40 16.89 -21.23
C LEU A 172 -0.07 16.23 -19.94
N PHE A 173 0.53 16.63 -18.82
CA PHE A 173 0.30 15.96 -17.54
C PHE A 173 -0.84 16.61 -16.77
N PRO A 174 -1.80 15.84 -16.24
CA PRO A 174 -2.70 16.36 -15.23
C PRO A 174 -1.96 16.59 -13.92
N GLU A 175 -2.57 17.38 -13.04
CA GLU A 175 -2.09 17.58 -11.68
C GLU A 175 -2.70 16.51 -10.76
N PRO A 176 -1.90 15.57 -10.22
CA PRO A 176 -2.43 14.51 -9.39
C PRO A 176 -2.90 15.04 -8.03
N VAL A 177 -4.02 14.53 -7.53
CA VAL A 177 -4.62 14.89 -6.24
C VAL A 177 -4.66 13.70 -5.29
N PRO A 178 -4.56 13.95 -3.97
CA PRO A 178 -4.67 12.89 -2.98
C PRO A 178 -6.07 12.30 -3.07
N PHE A 179 -6.16 10.97 -3.07
CA PHE A 179 -7.42 10.28 -3.24
C PHE A 179 -7.67 9.30 -2.12
N ASN A 180 -8.71 9.55 -1.33
CA ASN A 180 -9.24 8.58 -0.39
C ASN A 180 -10.58 8.07 -0.93
N PHE A 181 -10.72 6.74 -1.05
CA PHE A 181 -11.97 6.15 -1.52
C PHE A 181 -12.90 5.94 -0.33
N GLY A 182 -13.84 6.87 -0.16
CA GLY A 182 -14.69 6.97 1.03
C GLY A 182 -13.99 7.65 2.21
N ASP A 183 -14.77 8.06 3.21
CA ASP A 183 -14.26 8.84 4.35
C ASP A 183 -13.53 7.99 5.41
N ASP A 184 -13.74 6.67 5.43
CA ASP A 184 -13.28 5.80 6.52
C ASP A 184 -11.97 5.07 6.18
N LEU A 185 -10.84 5.76 6.34
CA LEU A 185 -9.55 5.08 6.51
C LEU A 185 -9.54 4.41 7.89
N ILE A 186 -9.87 3.12 7.93
CA ILE A 186 -9.92 2.36 9.18
C ILE A 186 -8.49 2.19 9.71
N ARG A 187 -8.20 2.87 10.80
CA ARG A 187 -6.93 2.73 11.53
C ARG A 187 -6.97 1.42 12.32
N ILE A 188 -6.16 0.44 11.91
CA ILE A 188 -5.99 -0.80 12.64
C ILE A 188 -4.90 -0.64 13.73
N PRO A 189 -5.25 -0.78 15.03
CA PRO A 189 -4.30 -0.64 16.12
C PRO A 189 -3.32 -1.82 16.18
N SER A 190 -2.14 -1.57 16.75
CA SER A 190 -1.19 -2.63 17.12
C SER A 190 -1.73 -3.45 18.29
N LEU A 191 -1.47 -4.76 18.35
CA LEU A 191 -1.99 -5.59 19.45
C LEU A 191 -1.36 -5.26 20.81
N ASP A 192 -0.22 -4.60 20.86
CA ASP A 192 0.38 -4.09 22.10
C ASP A 192 -0.19 -2.73 22.55
N GLY A 193 -1.14 -2.19 21.77
CA GLY A 193 -1.81 -0.92 22.04
C GLY A 193 -0.98 0.32 21.69
N ASN A 194 0.24 0.17 21.18
CA ASN A 194 1.09 1.30 20.84
C ASN A 194 0.99 1.62 19.35
N GLY A 195 0.40 2.77 19.02
CA GLY A 195 0.43 3.31 17.66
C GLY A 195 -0.46 2.57 16.65
N LYS A 196 0.07 2.28 15.47
CA LYS A 196 -0.63 1.60 14.37
C LYS A 196 0.06 0.27 14.10
N MET A 197 -0.69 -0.72 13.62
CA MET A 197 -0.09 -1.97 13.18
C MET A 197 0.96 -1.71 12.09
N SER A 198 2.21 -2.12 12.33
CA SER A 198 3.38 -1.78 11.51
C SER A 198 4.30 -2.98 11.29
N LYS A 199 4.84 -3.10 10.07
CA LYS A 199 5.67 -4.23 9.64
C LYS A 199 6.93 -4.45 10.48
N SER A 200 7.52 -3.39 11.04
CA SER A 200 8.92 -3.39 11.50
C SER A 200 9.12 -3.28 13.01
N GLU A 201 8.10 -2.94 13.78
CA GLU A 201 8.28 -2.63 15.21
C GLU A 201 8.08 -3.86 16.12
N ASN A 202 7.04 -4.66 15.86
CA ASN A 202 6.74 -5.83 16.69
C ASN A 202 5.92 -6.89 15.91
N GLN A 203 6.57 -7.98 15.52
CA GLN A 203 5.93 -9.08 14.80
C GLN A 203 4.81 -9.74 15.60
N MET A 204 4.95 -9.82 16.94
CA MET A 204 3.93 -10.39 17.81
C MET A 204 2.74 -9.46 18.01
N ALA A 205 2.88 -8.16 17.74
CA ALA A 205 1.79 -7.20 17.77
C ALA A 205 1.15 -6.92 16.40
N THR A 206 1.60 -7.64 15.36
CA THR A 206 1.16 -7.45 13.97
C THR A 206 0.54 -8.73 13.42
N LEU A 207 -0.69 -8.66 12.92
CA LEU A 207 -1.37 -9.77 12.26
C LEU A 207 -1.09 -9.72 10.75
N TYR A 208 -0.30 -10.67 10.25
CA TYR A 208 0.00 -10.80 8.83
C TYR A 208 -1.06 -11.65 8.14
N LEU A 209 -1.37 -11.33 6.88
CA LEU A 209 -2.32 -12.12 6.07
C LEU A 209 -1.81 -13.53 5.75
N SER A 210 -0.53 -13.79 6.03
CA SER A 210 0.14 -15.08 5.87
C SER A 210 0.35 -15.84 7.20
N ASP A 211 -0.05 -15.27 8.34
CA ASP A 211 0.08 -15.96 9.64
C ASP A 211 -0.73 -17.27 9.65
N SER A 212 -0.20 -18.32 10.29
CA SER A 212 -0.97 -19.55 10.54
C SER A 212 -2.05 -19.32 11.59
N ASP A 213 -3.02 -20.24 11.66
CA ASP A 213 -4.10 -20.14 12.64
C ASP A 213 -3.56 -20.14 14.08
N GLU A 214 -2.57 -20.99 14.36
CA GLU A 214 -1.92 -21.06 15.67
C GLU A 214 -1.21 -19.75 16.03
N LEU A 215 -0.57 -19.11 15.03
CA LEU A 215 0.15 -17.86 15.26
C LEU A 215 -0.83 -16.69 15.46
N ILE A 216 -1.93 -16.63 14.72
CA ILE A 216 -3.01 -15.64 14.92
C ILE A 216 -3.55 -15.77 16.35
N MET A 217 -3.91 -17.00 16.77
CA MET A 217 -4.42 -17.26 18.11
C MET A 217 -3.40 -16.88 19.19
N LYS A 218 -2.13 -17.20 18.98
CA LYS A 218 -1.03 -16.85 19.91
C LYS A 218 -0.85 -15.33 20.04
N LYS A 219 -0.88 -14.60 18.93
CA LYS A 219 -0.76 -13.13 18.90
C LYS A 219 -1.91 -12.47 19.63
N LEU A 220 -3.15 -12.87 19.35
CA LEU A 220 -4.34 -12.31 19.97
C LEU A 220 -4.47 -12.66 21.46
N LYS A 221 -4.03 -13.86 21.87
CA LYS A 221 -3.92 -14.21 23.29
C LYS A 221 -3.00 -13.24 24.06
N GLY A 222 -1.92 -12.78 23.42
CA GLY A 222 -0.95 -11.83 23.96
C GLY A 222 -1.31 -10.35 23.78
N ALA A 223 -2.43 -10.03 23.12
CA ALA A 223 -2.85 -8.64 22.90
C ALA A 223 -3.08 -7.91 24.23
N LYS A 224 -2.79 -6.61 24.28
CA LYS A 224 -3.02 -5.78 25.47
C LYS A 224 -4.52 -5.68 25.74
N SER A 225 -4.91 -5.84 27.01
CA SER A 225 -6.26 -5.62 27.52
C SER A 225 -6.17 -4.92 28.87
N ALA A 226 -7.30 -4.51 29.44
CA ALA A 226 -7.36 -4.02 30.81
C ALA A 226 -6.87 -5.07 31.81
N THR A 227 -6.30 -4.60 32.92
CA THR A 227 -5.84 -5.41 34.05
C THR A 227 -6.71 -5.11 35.27
N GLY A 228 -7.73 -5.93 35.52
CA GLY A 228 -8.69 -5.73 36.61
C GLY A 228 -9.90 -4.87 36.21
N THR A 229 -10.73 -4.51 37.19
CA THR A 229 -11.77 -3.48 37.07
C THR A 229 -11.08 -2.13 37.12
N ASP A 230 -10.65 -1.61 35.96
CA ASP A 230 -10.11 -0.26 35.85
C ASP A 230 -11.17 0.73 36.36
N GLU A 231 -10.90 1.37 37.52
CA GLU A 231 -11.77 2.33 38.22
C GLU A 231 -11.86 3.71 37.50
N GLY A 232 -11.62 3.75 36.19
CA GLY A 232 -11.68 4.96 35.37
C GLY A 232 -13.06 5.19 34.75
N GLU A 233 -13.42 6.45 34.48
CA GLU A 233 -14.59 6.78 33.68
C GLU A 233 -14.36 6.38 32.21
N GLY A 234 -15.07 5.34 31.74
CA GLY A 234 -15.13 4.95 30.32
C GLY A 234 -14.30 3.72 29.94
N MET A 235 -14.38 3.35 28.66
CA MET A 235 -13.71 2.15 28.13
C MET A 235 -12.18 2.36 28.02
N PRO A 236 -11.36 1.51 28.65
CA PRO A 236 -9.91 1.60 28.48
C PRO A 236 -9.50 1.46 27.01
N GLU A 237 -8.51 2.25 26.58
CA GLU A 237 -8.05 2.28 25.18
C GLU A 237 -7.68 0.88 24.66
N ALA A 238 -7.05 0.06 25.49
CA ALA A 238 -6.69 -1.32 25.14
C ALA A 238 -7.92 -2.20 24.83
N VAL A 239 -9.05 -1.95 25.51
CA VAL A 239 -10.32 -2.66 25.28
C VAL A 239 -11.01 -2.12 24.02
N ALA A 240 -11.03 -0.79 23.85
CA ALA A 240 -11.53 -0.15 22.63
C ALA A 240 -10.80 -0.64 21.37
N ASN A 241 -9.48 -0.84 21.47
CA ASN A 241 -8.67 -1.41 20.38
C ASN A 241 -9.14 -2.83 20.01
N LEU A 242 -9.46 -3.69 20.98
CA LEU A 242 -9.99 -5.03 20.70
C LEU A 242 -11.37 -4.97 20.06
N PHE A 243 -12.27 -4.09 20.52
CA PHE A 243 -13.57 -3.88 19.88
C PHE A 243 -13.42 -3.38 18.45
N SER A 244 -12.51 -2.43 18.19
CA SER A 244 -12.26 -1.93 16.83
C SER A 244 -11.82 -3.03 15.87
N LEU A 245 -11.10 -4.05 16.36
CA LEU A 245 -10.73 -5.22 15.56
C LEU A 245 -11.92 -6.15 15.34
N MET A 246 -12.73 -6.38 16.38
CA MET A 246 -13.97 -7.18 16.28
C MET A 246 -14.95 -6.58 15.28
N GLU A 247 -15.12 -5.25 15.25
CA GLU A 247 -15.95 -4.55 14.26
C GLU A 247 -15.57 -4.85 12.81
N GLN A 248 -14.34 -5.30 12.55
CA GLN A 248 -13.88 -5.63 11.20
C GLN A 248 -14.12 -7.09 10.80
N VAL A 249 -14.19 -8.02 11.74
CA VAL A 249 -14.16 -9.47 11.44
C VAL A 249 -15.24 -10.30 12.13
N SER A 250 -15.77 -9.82 13.26
CA SER A 250 -16.81 -10.51 14.04
C SER A 250 -18.21 -10.11 13.56
N THR A 251 -19.20 -10.95 13.86
CA THR A 251 -20.61 -10.65 13.58
C THR A 251 -21.15 -9.61 14.57
N PRO A 252 -22.22 -8.87 14.20
CA PRO A 252 -22.86 -7.91 15.11
C PRO A 252 -23.29 -8.52 16.45
N ASP A 253 -23.77 -9.77 16.45
CA ASP A 253 -24.19 -10.47 17.67
C ASP A 253 -23.04 -10.73 18.64
N VAL A 254 -21.86 -11.09 18.11
CA VAL A 254 -20.65 -11.30 18.91
C VAL A 254 -20.19 -9.98 19.52
N ILE A 255 -20.19 -8.90 18.74
CA ILE A 255 -19.83 -7.55 19.24
C ILE A 255 -20.80 -7.12 20.34
N ALA A 256 -22.11 -7.25 20.10
CA ALA A 256 -23.16 -6.90 21.05
C ALA A 256 -23.05 -7.69 22.36
N HIS A 257 -22.72 -8.99 22.28
CA HIS A 257 -22.48 -9.82 23.46
C HIS A 257 -21.33 -9.27 24.31
N PHE A 258 -20.16 -9.01 23.72
CA PHE A 258 -19.01 -8.53 24.49
C PHE A 258 -19.19 -7.09 24.99
N MET A 259 -19.84 -6.22 24.22
CA MET A 259 -20.20 -4.86 24.68
C MET A 259 -21.09 -4.93 25.92
N LYS A 260 -22.13 -5.77 25.91
CA LYS A 260 -22.98 -5.98 27.08
C LYS A 260 -22.20 -6.49 28.28
N THR A 261 -21.35 -7.51 28.10
CA THR A 261 -20.53 -8.01 29.23
C THR A 261 -19.54 -6.98 29.77
N PHE A 262 -19.08 -6.05 28.92
CA PHE A 262 -18.22 -4.94 29.31
C PHE A 262 -19.01 -3.92 30.15
N GLU A 263 -20.19 -3.52 29.69
CA GLU A 263 -21.11 -2.61 30.41
C GLU A 263 -21.56 -3.20 31.76
N ASP A 264 -21.83 -4.51 31.79
CA ASP A 264 -22.22 -5.24 33.01
C ASP A 264 -21.03 -5.52 33.95
N GLY A 265 -19.79 -5.17 33.56
CA GLY A 265 -18.57 -5.43 34.36
C GLY A 265 -18.21 -6.92 34.51
N THR A 266 -18.80 -7.80 33.69
CA THR A 266 -18.62 -9.26 33.76
C THR A 266 -17.70 -9.83 32.68
N ILE A 267 -17.17 -8.96 31.81
CA ILE A 267 -16.35 -9.34 30.67
C ILE A 267 -15.12 -10.16 31.09
N ARG A 268 -14.90 -11.26 30.36
CA ARG A 268 -13.68 -12.06 30.44
C ARG A 268 -12.84 -11.80 29.20
N TYR A 269 -11.78 -10.99 29.35
CA TYR A 269 -10.91 -10.63 28.23
C TYR A 269 -10.21 -11.84 27.58
N GLY A 270 -9.98 -12.92 28.33
CA GLY A 270 -9.49 -14.18 27.76
C GLY A 270 -10.46 -14.78 26.74
N ASP A 271 -11.76 -14.77 27.05
CA ASP A 271 -12.81 -15.29 26.17
C ASP A 271 -13.02 -14.37 24.97
N MET A 272 -12.99 -13.04 25.17
CA MET A 272 -13.02 -12.04 24.09
C MET A 272 -11.88 -12.23 23.09
N LYS A 273 -10.64 -12.36 23.58
CA LYS A 273 -9.47 -12.58 22.74
C LYS A 273 -9.53 -13.91 21.99
N LYS A 274 -10.06 -14.95 22.63
CA LYS A 274 -10.26 -16.25 21.98
C LYS A 274 -11.27 -16.13 20.85
N GLN A 275 -12.43 -15.51 21.09
CA GLN A 275 -13.44 -15.28 20.06
C GLN A 275 -12.91 -14.44 18.89
N LEU A 276 -12.25 -13.32 19.19
CA LEU A 276 -11.61 -12.48 18.17
C LEU A 276 -10.55 -13.28 17.39
N GLY A 277 -9.82 -14.17 18.05
CA GLY A 277 -8.88 -15.10 17.41
C GLY A 277 -9.55 -16.01 16.39
N GLU A 278 -10.64 -16.66 16.77
CA GLU A 278 -11.39 -17.56 15.89
C GLU A 278 -11.99 -16.82 14.69
N ASP A 279 -12.53 -15.62 14.89
CA ASP A 279 -13.09 -14.81 13.81
C ASP A 279 -12.00 -14.26 12.88
N MET A 280 -10.85 -13.89 13.44
CA MET A 280 -9.68 -13.48 12.65
C MET A 280 -9.14 -14.63 11.80
N VAL A 281 -9.11 -15.85 12.33
CA VAL A 281 -8.74 -17.06 11.57
C VAL A 281 -9.69 -17.27 10.41
N LYS A 282 -11.01 -17.25 10.65
CA LYS A 282 -12.03 -17.40 9.60
C LYS A 282 -11.89 -16.33 8.51
N PHE A 283 -11.50 -15.12 8.89
CA PHE A 283 -11.29 -14.01 7.97
C PHE A 283 -9.99 -14.17 7.14
N ILE A 284 -8.86 -14.50 7.78
CA ILE A 284 -7.54 -14.56 7.13
C ILE A 284 -7.34 -15.85 6.32
N ALA A 285 -7.84 -16.99 6.79
CA ALA A 285 -7.65 -18.30 6.16
C ALA A 285 -7.92 -18.32 4.64
N PRO A 286 -9.07 -17.85 4.12
CA PRO A 286 -9.33 -17.88 2.67
C PRO A 286 -8.37 -16.99 1.88
N ILE A 287 -7.93 -15.86 2.44
CA ILE A 287 -6.93 -14.97 1.82
C ILE A 287 -5.57 -15.68 1.78
N ARG A 288 -5.15 -16.26 2.91
CA ARG A 288 -3.87 -16.98 3.03
C ARG A 288 -3.79 -18.16 2.07
N GLU A 289 -4.85 -18.98 2.02
CA GLU A 289 -4.91 -20.16 1.16
C GLU A 289 -4.86 -19.79 -0.32
N LYS A 290 -5.63 -18.77 -0.73
CA LYS A 290 -5.60 -18.26 -2.10
C LYS A 290 -4.25 -17.64 -2.46
N ALA A 291 -3.63 -16.88 -1.55
CA ALA A 291 -2.30 -16.32 -1.78
C ALA A 291 -1.23 -17.40 -1.91
N LYS A 292 -1.35 -18.48 -1.12
CA LYS A 292 -0.44 -19.63 -1.19
C LYS A 292 -0.59 -20.40 -2.50
N SER A 293 -1.82 -20.70 -2.92
CA SER A 293 -2.06 -21.42 -4.17
C SER A 293 -1.57 -20.64 -5.39
N LEU A 294 -1.71 -19.31 -5.38
CA LEU A 294 -1.14 -18.45 -6.43
C LEU A 294 0.39 -18.47 -6.46
N GLN A 295 1.05 -18.49 -5.29
CA GLN A 295 2.51 -18.58 -5.21
C GLN A 295 3.04 -19.95 -5.65
N GLU A 296 2.25 -21.00 -5.48
CA GLU A 296 2.54 -22.35 -5.96
C GLU A 296 2.30 -22.51 -7.49
N ASP A 297 1.69 -21.52 -8.15
CA ASP A 297 1.56 -21.42 -9.61
C ASP A 297 2.31 -20.20 -10.21
N PRO A 298 3.66 -20.26 -10.30
CA PRO A 298 4.46 -19.23 -10.95
C PRO A 298 4.04 -18.92 -12.40
N ALA A 299 3.55 -19.92 -13.14
CA ALA A 299 3.18 -19.74 -14.54
C ALA A 299 1.96 -18.82 -14.66
N TYR A 300 0.96 -19.01 -13.79
CA TYR A 300 -0.21 -18.16 -13.72
C TYR A 300 0.14 -16.73 -13.27
N LEU A 301 0.97 -16.57 -12.22
CA LEU A 301 1.42 -15.24 -11.80
C LEU A 301 2.20 -14.51 -12.92
N ASN A 302 3.06 -15.22 -13.66
CA ASN A 302 3.75 -14.64 -14.81
C ASN A 302 2.78 -14.19 -15.92
N LYS A 303 1.72 -14.96 -16.16
CA LYS A 303 0.68 -14.58 -17.13
C LYS A 303 -0.03 -13.30 -16.69
N ILE A 304 -0.40 -13.20 -15.42
CA ILE A 304 -1.03 -12.00 -14.85
C ILE A 304 -0.12 -10.78 -14.97
N MET A 305 1.15 -10.90 -14.54
CA MET A 305 2.11 -9.79 -14.63
C MET A 305 2.30 -9.33 -16.07
N ARG A 306 2.40 -10.26 -17.02
CA ARG A 306 2.55 -9.92 -18.44
C ARG A 306 1.33 -9.16 -18.98
N HIS A 307 0.13 -9.65 -18.69
CA HIS A 307 -1.11 -8.98 -19.10
C HIS A 307 -1.24 -7.58 -18.49
N GLY A 308 -0.92 -7.43 -17.20
CA GLY A 308 -0.90 -6.14 -16.54
C GLY A 308 0.15 -5.20 -17.11
N ALA A 309 1.34 -5.71 -17.44
CA ALA A 309 2.40 -4.96 -18.08
C ALA A 309 2.01 -4.52 -19.49
N GLU A 310 1.37 -5.37 -20.29
CA GLU A 310 0.86 -5.00 -21.62
C GLU A 310 -0.14 -3.83 -21.54
N LYS A 311 -1.13 -3.90 -20.63
CA LYS A 311 -2.07 -2.79 -20.37
C LYS A 311 -1.35 -1.51 -19.93
N ALA A 312 -0.39 -1.63 -19.02
CA ALA A 312 0.36 -0.49 -18.52
C ALA A 312 1.24 0.15 -19.61
N ARG A 313 1.94 -0.67 -20.40
CA ARG A 313 2.81 -0.20 -21.48
C ARG A 313 2.06 0.49 -22.59
N GLU A 314 0.84 0.07 -22.92
CA GLU A 314 0.00 0.79 -23.88
C GLU A 314 -0.22 2.25 -23.45
N SER A 315 -0.63 2.45 -22.19
CA SER A 315 -0.79 3.80 -21.63
C SER A 315 0.54 4.55 -21.55
N ALA A 316 1.61 3.88 -21.11
CA ALA A 316 2.89 4.52 -20.86
C ALA A 316 3.57 4.97 -22.16
N ALA A 317 3.52 4.13 -23.20
CA ALA A 317 4.08 4.42 -24.51
C ALA A 317 3.39 5.63 -25.17
N GLN A 318 2.06 5.74 -25.05
CA GLN A 318 1.31 6.90 -25.54
C GLN A 318 1.75 8.20 -24.84
N THR A 319 1.88 8.17 -23.51
CA THR A 319 2.35 9.32 -22.73
C THR A 319 3.76 9.73 -23.13
N LEU A 320 4.67 8.76 -23.26
CA LEU A 320 6.06 9.01 -23.59
C LEU A 320 6.22 9.55 -25.02
N GLN A 321 5.46 9.02 -25.98
CA GLN A 321 5.43 9.53 -27.35
C GLN A 321 5.03 11.01 -27.38
N GLN A 322 4.00 11.39 -26.62
CA GLN A 322 3.57 12.78 -26.52
C GLN A 322 4.61 13.65 -25.80
N ALA A 323 5.20 13.15 -24.72
CA ALA A 323 6.26 13.86 -24.00
C ALA A 323 7.46 14.16 -24.90
N ARG A 324 7.95 13.14 -25.63
CA ARG A 324 9.04 13.27 -26.62
C ARG A 324 8.71 14.33 -27.66
N LYS A 325 7.50 14.28 -28.24
CA LYS A 325 7.05 15.25 -29.25
C LYS A 325 7.07 16.69 -28.71
N LEU A 326 6.58 16.92 -27.49
CA LEU A 326 6.56 18.24 -26.87
C LEU A 326 7.96 18.76 -26.50
N ILE A 327 8.88 17.86 -26.15
CA ILE A 327 10.29 18.21 -25.91
C ILE A 327 11.05 18.48 -27.21
N GLY A 328 10.60 17.91 -28.34
CA GLY A 328 11.31 17.95 -29.62
C GLY A 328 12.28 16.78 -29.84
N ILE A 329 12.04 15.65 -29.16
CA ILE A 329 12.78 14.38 -29.36
C ILE A 329 12.07 13.58 -30.45
N ASN A 330 12.20 14.05 -31.68
CA ASN A 330 11.59 13.46 -32.88
C ASN A 330 12.53 13.67 -34.08
N TYR A 331 13.64 12.95 -34.08
CA TYR A 331 14.73 13.12 -35.06
C TYR A 331 14.47 12.45 -36.41
N TYR A 332 13.44 11.60 -36.52
CA TYR A 332 13.04 10.88 -37.73
C TYR A 332 11.53 10.90 -37.92
#